data_AF-A0A7X8FCY0-F1
#
_entry.id   AF-A0A7X8FCY0-F1
#
_cell.length_a   1.000
_cell.length_b   1.000
_cell.length_c   1.000
_cell.angle_alpha   90.00
_cell.angle_beta   90.00
_cell.angle_gamma   90.00
#
_symmetry.space_group_name_H-M   'P 1'
#
loop_
_entity.id
_entity.type
_entity.pdbx_description
1 polymer ?
#
loop_
_entity_poly.entity_id
_entity_poly.type
_entity_poly.pdbx_seq_one_letter_code
_entity_poly.pdbx_strand_id
1 'polypeptide(L)'
;MNKQDIYTTVGVAFSLMIAFCGWILTNTLLDKQETVLLSVTGSIHAPSVLGTTAGTGNDANSNSTPKIKTELITDETKLEEGVMAKILANWNAPKSHARPHEPVEGQLSMEQAITAAKNGLSHFNTHGIIPPELLKDEFTRTNASLWENQPAIKENQSDTRVKVSMELPPEYSYWAITFGNEKMSVQLTLNAVTGAIWRADIFSYQAGTIFANLDVVEMVEIYAAYLGLNGGDSLSFNETWASKGFAGDIISVTATKNETGVDSTKSYSGISLYLSEFGRSARYMNIVVEK
;
A
#
# COMPACT_ATOMS: atom_id res chain seq x y z
N MET A 1 -19.44 6.80 -59.25
CA MET A 1 -19.26 7.06 -57.81
C MET A 1 -18.04 7.98 -57.67
N ASN A 2 -18.23 9.21 -57.20
CA ASN A 2 -17.14 10.19 -57.16
C ASN A 2 -16.13 9.80 -56.07
N LYS A 3 -14.84 10.09 -56.31
CA LYS A 3 -13.78 9.81 -55.32
C LYS A 3 -14.08 10.46 -53.96
N GLN A 4 -14.74 11.63 -53.97
CA GLN A 4 -15.17 12.34 -52.76
C GLN A 4 -16.21 11.55 -51.94
N ASP A 5 -17.20 10.91 -52.59
CA ASP A 5 -18.22 10.11 -51.89
C ASP A 5 -17.59 8.92 -51.17
N ILE A 6 -16.57 8.31 -51.77
CA ILE A 6 -15.85 7.16 -51.20
C ILE A 6 -15.10 7.58 -49.93
N TYR A 7 -14.39 8.71 -49.95
CA TYR A 7 -13.66 9.20 -48.77
C TYR A 7 -14.61 9.60 -47.63
N THR A 8 -15.76 10.19 -47.95
CA THR A 8 -16.79 10.52 -46.95
C THR A 8 -17.38 9.26 -46.32
N THR A 9 -17.72 8.24 -47.11
CA THR A 9 -18.23 6.97 -46.57
C THR A 9 -17.20 6.25 -45.70
N VAL A 10 -15.93 6.22 -46.11
CA VAL A 10 -14.84 5.61 -45.32
C VAL A 10 -14.63 6.36 -44.01
N GLY A 11 -14.65 7.69 -44.02
CA GLY A 11 -14.51 8.51 -42.82
C GLY A 11 -15.62 8.25 -41.78
N VAL A 12 -16.87 8.18 -42.25
CA VAL A 12 -18.03 7.89 -41.37
C VAL A 12 -17.96 6.46 -40.81
N ALA A 13 -17.55 5.48 -41.62
CA ALA A 13 -17.35 4.11 -41.16
C ALA A 13 -16.27 4.02 -40.09
N PHE A 14 -15.17 4.76 -40.25
CA PHE A 14 -14.07 4.78 -39.28
C PHE A 14 -14.48 5.43 -37.95
N SER A 15 -15.25 6.53 -37.99
CA SER A 15 -15.77 7.15 -36.76
C SER A 15 -16.73 6.25 -36.00
N LEU A 16 -17.59 5.52 -36.72
CA LEU A 16 -18.48 4.54 -36.10
C LEU A 16 -17.68 3.39 -35.49
N MET A 17 -16.65 2.89 -36.17
CA MET A 17 -15.82 1.81 -35.63
C MET A 17 -15.11 2.23 -34.33
N ILE A 18 -14.56 3.45 -34.26
CA ILE A 18 -13.91 3.95 -33.04
C ILE A 18 -14.94 4.06 -31.89
N ALA A 19 -16.14 4.57 -32.16
CA ALA A 19 -17.19 4.70 -31.15
C ALA A 19 -17.65 3.32 -30.62
N PHE A 20 -17.88 2.36 -31.51
CA PHE A 20 -18.29 0.99 -31.13
C PHE A 20 -17.15 0.22 -30.46
N CYS A 21 -15.90 0.34 -30.91
CA CYS A 21 -14.76 -0.28 -30.25
C CYS A 21 -14.55 0.27 -28.84
N GLY A 22 -14.70 1.58 -28.63
CA GLY A 22 -14.63 2.19 -27.31
C GLY A 22 -15.73 1.70 -26.37
N TRP A 23 -16.97 1.60 -26.87
CA TRP A 23 -18.11 1.09 -26.12
C TRP A 23 -17.95 -0.39 -25.75
N ILE A 24 -17.54 -1.24 -26.70
CA ILE A 24 -17.31 -2.68 -26.47
C ILE A 24 -16.17 -2.90 -25.49
N LEU A 25 -15.06 -2.16 -25.61
CA LEU A 25 -13.92 -2.28 -24.69
C LEU A 25 -14.31 -1.87 -23.26
N THR A 26 -15.11 -0.81 -23.13
CA THR A 26 -15.57 -0.33 -21.81
C THR A 26 -16.53 -1.34 -21.19
N ASN A 27 -17.51 -1.85 -21.95
CA ASN A 27 -18.47 -2.82 -21.44
C ASN A 27 -17.82 -4.17 -21.13
N THR A 28 -16.84 -4.63 -21.91
CA THR A 28 -16.14 -5.89 -21.62
C THR A 28 -15.23 -5.79 -20.38
N LEU A 29 -14.69 -4.61 -20.10
CA LEU A 29 -13.99 -4.34 -18.84
C LEU A 29 -14.95 -4.31 -17.64
N LEU A 30 -16.12 -3.67 -17.80
CA LEU A 30 -17.15 -3.65 -16.75
C LEU A 30 -17.71 -5.05 -16.45
N ASP A 31 -18.02 -5.86 -17.47
CA ASP A 31 -18.53 -7.24 -17.29
C ASP A 31 -17.53 -8.14 -16.58
N LYS A 32 -16.22 -7.99 -16.87
CA LYS A 32 -15.17 -8.73 -16.15
C LYS A 32 -15.07 -8.30 -14.69
N GLN A 33 -15.27 -7.02 -14.40
CA GLN A 33 -15.31 -6.52 -13.01
C GLN A 33 -16.58 -6.99 -12.29
N GLU A 34 -17.73 -7.05 -12.97
CA GLU A 34 -19.01 -7.48 -12.40
C GLU A 34 -19.04 -8.98 -12.11
N THR A 35 -18.52 -9.82 -13.01
CA THR A 35 -18.41 -11.27 -12.79
C THR A 35 -17.51 -11.62 -11.60
N VAL A 36 -16.40 -10.88 -11.42
CA VAL A 36 -15.52 -11.02 -10.24
C VAL A 36 -16.25 -10.58 -8.96
N LEU A 37 -17.02 -9.48 -9.01
CA LEU A 37 -17.81 -9.02 -7.86
C LEU A 37 -18.92 -10.01 -7.48
N LEU A 38 -19.63 -10.58 -8.46
CA LEU A 38 -20.72 -11.52 -8.21
C LEU A 38 -20.22 -12.91 -7.75
N SER A 39 -19.04 -13.36 -8.18
CA SER A 39 -18.44 -14.59 -7.66
C SER A 39 -17.95 -14.46 -6.21
N VAL A 40 -17.57 -13.25 -5.79
CA VAL A 40 -17.07 -12.98 -4.43
C VAL A 40 -18.22 -12.67 -3.44
N THR A 41 -19.31 -12.07 -3.91
CA THR A 41 -20.45 -11.70 -3.04
C THR A 41 -21.36 -12.90 -2.67
N GLY A 42 -21.12 -14.08 -3.24
CA GLY A 42 -21.82 -15.33 -2.91
C GLY A 42 -21.43 -15.98 -1.58
N SER A 43 -20.44 -15.44 -0.87
CA SER A 43 -19.94 -16.01 0.40
C SER A 43 -19.91 -14.96 1.53
N ILE A 44 -21.06 -14.38 1.86
CA ILE A 44 -21.23 -13.73 3.17
C ILE A 44 -21.92 -14.74 4.08
N HIS A 45 -21.12 -15.60 4.71
CA HIS A 45 -21.55 -16.35 5.88
C HIS A 45 -21.55 -15.36 7.05
N ALA A 46 -22.72 -14.85 7.41
CA ALA A 46 -22.88 -14.07 8.64
C ALA A 46 -22.85 -15.05 9.84
N PRO A 47 -21.86 -15.00 10.75
CA PRO A 47 -21.96 -15.73 12.00
C PRO A 47 -22.99 -15.02 12.89
N SER A 48 -24.19 -15.58 12.93
CA SER A 48 -25.16 -15.37 13.99
C SER A 48 -24.66 -16.04 15.27
N VAL A 49 -24.20 -15.27 16.25
CA VAL A 49 -24.15 -15.74 17.64
C VAL A 49 -24.74 -14.66 18.55
N LEU A 50 -26.07 -14.62 18.60
CA LEU A 50 -26.82 -14.11 19.74
C LEU A 50 -26.94 -15.26 20.74
N GLY A 51 -26.10 -15.27 21.77
CA GLY A 51 -26.14 -16.24 22.87
C GLY A 51 -26.57 -15.58 24.18
N THR A 52 -27.87 -15.34 24.34
CA THR A 52 -28.48 -15.08 25.65
C THR A 52 -28.45 -16.35 26.51
N THR A 53 -27.82 -16.26 27.68
CA THR A 53 -28.20 -17.11 28.83
C THR A 53 -28.07 -16.30 30.11
N ALA A 54 -29.23 -16.00 30.71
CA ALA A 54 -29.37 -15.51 32.07
C ALA A 54 -29.32 -16.70 33.06
N GLY A 55 -28.78 -16.48 34.27
CA GLY A 55 -29.04 -17.38 35.41
C GLY A 55 -27.98 -17.44 36.52
N THR A 56 -28.01 -16.45 37.42
CA THR A 56 -27.99 -16.58 38.90
C THR A 56 -26.81 -17.25 39.66
N GLY A 57 -26.04 -16.40 40.37
CA GLY A 57 -25.92 -16.40 41.85
C GLY A 57 -24.85 -17.27 42.55
N ASN A 58 -23.74 -16.67 43.01
CA ASN A 58 -23.43 -16.39 44.43
C ASN A 58 -21.92 -16.16 44.69
N ASP A 59 -21.66 -15.01 45.31
CA ASP A 59 -20.65 -14.65 46.33
C ASP A 59 -19.27 -15.33 46.36
N ALA A 60 -18.19 -14.52 46.20
CA ALA A 60 -17.32 -14.11 47.31
C ALA A 60 -16.04 -13.40 46.82
N ASN A 61 -15.92 -12.13 47.18
CA ASN A 61 -14.72 -11.41 47.62
C ASN A 61 -13.31 -11.95 47.25
N SER A 62 -12.58 -11.21 46.39
CA SER A 62 -11.14 -10.91 46.61
C SER A 62 -10.64 -9.80 45.68
N ASN A 63 -10.11 -8.76 46.32
CA ASN A 63 -9.32 -7.68 45.73
C ASN A 63 -8.13 -8.21 44.94
N SER A 64 -7.97 -7.80 43.67
CA SER A 64 -6.65 -7.50 43.09
C SER A 64 -6.79 -6.73 41.77
N THR A 65 -6.20 -5.53 41.77
CA THR A 65 -5.57 -4.78 40.66
C THR A 65 -6.18 -4.82 39.25
N PRO A 66 -6.37 -3.65 38.57
CA PRO A 66 -6.83 -3.62 37.20
C PRO A 66 -5.72 -4.14 36.28
N LYS A 67 -5.77 -5.43 35.94
CA LYS A 67 -5.09 -5.96 34.77
C LYS A 67 -5.75 -5.34 33.55
N ILE A 68 -5.09 -4.30 33.03
CA ILE A 68 -5.27 -3.85 31.65
C ILE A 68 -5.17 -5.11 30.79
N LYS A 69 -6.31 -5.52 30.22
CA LYS A 69 -6.36 -6.54 29.19
C LYS A 69 -5.60 -5.98 27.99
N THR A 70 -4.32 -6.30 27.91
CA THR A 70 -3.59 -6.37 26.66
C THR A 70 -4.17 -7.55 25.87
N GLU A 71 -5.38 -7.38 25.33
CA GLU A 71 -5.82 -8.19 24.20
C GLU A 71 -5.02 -7.69 23.01
N LEU A 72 -3.88 -8.36 22.80
CA LEU A 72 -3.18 -8.40 21.54
C LEU A 72 -4.23 -8.71 20.46
N ILE A 73 -4.60 -7.69 19.67
CA ILE A 73 -5.29 -7.89 18.40
C ILE A 73 -4.24 -8.53 17.48
N THR A 74 -4.15 -9.87 17.57
CA THR A 74 -3.39 -10.73 16.65
C THR A 74 -4.39 -11.69 16.01
N ASP A 75 -5.45 -11.13 15.44
CA ASP A 75 -6.06 -11.76 14.27
C ASP A 75 -5.51 -10.97 13.09
N GLU A 76 -4.64 -11.62 12.33
CA GLU A 76 -4.03 -11.10 11.11
C GLU A 76 -5.15 -10.79 10.11
N THR A 77 -5.68 -9.57 10.18
CA THR A 77 -6.65 -9.02 9.23
C THR A 77 -5.93 -8.76 7.92
N LYS A 78 -5.58 -9.85 7.22
CA LYS A 78 -4.98 -9.80 5.91
C LYS A 78 -6.02 -9.25 4.94
N LEU A 79 -5.71 -8.13 4.30
CA LEU A 79 -6.57 -7.54 3.28
C LEU A 79 -6.60 -8.43 2.04
N GLU A 80 -7.76 -8.56 1.42
CA GLU A 80 -7.85 -9.20 0.11
C GLU A 80 -7.18 -8.34 -0.96
N GLU A 81 -6.58 -8.97 -1.97
CA GLU A 81 -5.82 -8.30 -3.04
C GLU A 81 -6.66 -7.26 -3.79
N GLY A 82 -7.94 -7.56 -4.05
CA GLY A 82 -8.88 -6.63 -4.67
C GLY A 82 -9.19 -5.40 -3.81
N VAL A 83 -9.13 -5.52 -2.49
CA VAL A 83 -9.28 -4.39 -1.56
C VAL A 83 -7.99 -3.57 -1.53
N MET A 84 -6.83 -4.23 -1.47
CA MET A 84 -5.53 -3.54 -1.57
C MET A 84 -5.45 -2.70 -2.84
N ALA A 85 -5.84 -3.26 -3.99
CA ALA A 85 -5.86 -2.56 -5.27
C ALA A 85 -6.68 -1.27 -5.22
N LYS A 86 -7.89 -1.31 -4.65
CA LYS A 86 -8.75 -0.11 -4.50
C LYS A 86 -8.13 0.95 -3.61
N ILE A 87 -7.50 0.54 -2.51
CA ILE A 87 -6.83 1.47 -1.60
C ILE A 87 -5.62 2.13 -2.31
N LEU A 88 -4.81 1.33 -3.01
CA LEU A 88 -3.67 1.82 -3.79
C LEU A 88 -4.09 2.75 -4.93
N ALA A 89 -5.21 2.45 -5.59
CA ALA A 89 -5.82 3.33 -6.60
C ALA A 89 -6.12 4.71 -6.02
N ASN A 90 -6.68 4.73 -4.81
CA ASN A 90 -6.97 5.96 -4.10
C ASN A 90 -5.68 6.69 -3.69
N TRP A 91 -4.73 6.02 -3.05
CA TRP A 91 -3.44 6.59 -2.63
C TRP A 91 -2.65 7.23 -3.78
N ASN A 92 -2.72 6.63 -4.96
CA ASN A 92 -1.99 7.09 -6.15
C ASN A 92 -2.83 7.98 -7.08
N ALA A 93 -4.06 8.32 -6.69
CA ALA A 93 -4.95 9.11 -7.53
C ALA A 93 -4.37 10.53 -7.75
N PRO A 94 -4.28 11.00 -9.01
CA PRO A 94 -3.88 12.38 -9.26
C PRO A 94 -4.91 13.33 -8.64
N LYS A 95 -4.43 14.36 -7.92
CA LYS A 95 -5.25 15.34 -7.18
C LYS A 95 -5.99 14.78 -5.95
N SER A 96 -5.55 13.65 -5.40
CA SER A 96 -6.03 13.25 -4.07
C SER A 96 -5.54 14.24 -3.01
N HIS A 97 -6.34 14.43 -1.96
CA HIS A 97 -5.99 15.30 -0.85
C HIS A 97 -5.85 14.44 0.41
N ALA A 98 -4.61 14.31 0.90
CA ALA A 98 -4.34 13.69 2.18
C ALA A 98 -4.65 14.70 3.30
N ARG A 99 -5.49 14.29 4.27
CA ARG A 99 -5.76 15.08 5.47
C ARG A 99 -5.22 14.34 6.71
N PRO A 100 -4.59 15.05 7.65
CA PRO A 100 -4.23 14.45 8.93
C PRO A 100 -5.49 14.20 9.76
N HIS A 101 -5.52 13.10 10.51
CA HIS A 101 -6.60 12.80 11.45
C HIS A 101 -6.10 11.94 12.61
N GLU A 102 -6.92 11.83 13.66
CA GLU A 102 -6.66 10.93 14.78
C GLU A 102 -7.15 9.51 14.48
N PRO A 103 -6.57 8.47 15.10
CA PRO A 103 -7.00 7.09 14.91
C PRO A 103 -8.48 6.89 15.24
N VAL A 104 -9.20 6.19 14.37
CA VAL A 104 -10.59 5.77 14.59
C VAL A 104 -10.66 4.29 14.98
N GLU A 105 -11.84 3.82 15.38
CA GLU A 105 -12.07 2.42 15.72
C GLU A 105 -11.63 1.49 14.57
N GLY A 106 -10.87 0.44 14.92
CA GLY A 106 -10.28 -0.49 13.96
C GLY A 106 -8.90 -0.10 13.41
N GLN A 107 -8.42 1.12 13.65
CA GLN A 107 -7.06 1.53 13.28
C GLN A 107 -6.06 1.34 14.42
N LEU A 108 -4.80 1.15 14.05
CA LEU A 108 -3.70 1.10 15.00
C LEU A 108 -3.49 2.45 15.67
N SER A 109 -3.22 2.43 16.96
CA SER A 109 -2.67 3.59 17.68
C SER A 109 -1.28 3.95 17.15
N MET A 110 -0.79 5.15 17.48
CA MET A 110 0.56 5.59 17.11
C MET A 110 1.63 4.60 17.61
N GLU A 111 1.52 4.12 18.85
CA GLU A 111 2.46 3.18 19.47
C GLU A 111 2.41 1.81 18.79
N GLN A 112 1.20 1.34 18.43
CA GLN A 112 1.02 0.10 17.70
C GLN A 112 1.61 0.22 16.28
N ALA A 113 1.42 1.35 15.61
CA ALA A 113 1.99 1.60 14.28
C ALA A 113 3.53 1.68 14.31
N ILE A 114 4.11 2.36 15.31
CA ILE A 114 5.57 2.39 15.51
C ILE A 114 6.11 0.97 15.81
N THR A 115 5.38 0.19 16.60
CA THR A 115 5.77 -1.20 16.90
C THR A 115 5.70 -2.07 15.65
N ALA A 116 4.63 -1.97 14.86
CA ALA A 116 4.48 -2.66 13.59
C ALA A 116 5.60 -2.29 12.60
N ALA A 117 5.95 -1.00 12.53
CA ALA A 117 7.04 -0.51 11.70
C ALA A 117 8.40 -1.11 12.10
N LYS A 118 8.72 -1.13 13.40
CA LYS A 118 9.94 -1.78 13.92
C LYS A 118 9.96 -3.29 13.63
N ASN A 119 8.83 -3.96 13.79
CA ASN A 119 8.71 -5.39 13.49
C ASN A 119 8.92 -5.68 12.00
N GLY A 120 8.36 -4.86 11.10
CA GLY A 120 8.59 -4.99 9.66
C GLY A 120 10.03 -4.72 9.26
N LEU A 121 10.69 -3.71 9.85
CA LEU A 121 12.13 -3.50 9.65
C LEU A 121 12.98 -4.68 10.15
N SER A 122 12.62 -5.25 11.29
CA SER A 122 13.26 -6.46 11.81
C SER A 122 13.07 -7.63 10.85
N HIS A 123 11.89 -7.80 10.24
CA HIS A 123 11.65 -8.82 9.22
C HIS A 123 12.56 -8.63 7.99
N PHE A 124 12.68 -7.40 7.48
CA PHE A 124 13.59 -7.12 6.36
C PHE A 124 15.06 -7.34 6.71
N ASN A 125 15.43 -7.12 7.98
CA ASN A 125 16.76 -7.41 8.48
C ASN A 125 17.06 -8.91 8.55
N THR A 126 16.16 -9.71 9.12
CA THR A 126 16.35 -11.16 9.27
C THR A 126 16.43 -11.87 7.93
N HIS A 127 15.80 -11.31 6.90
CA HIS A 127 15.86 -11.82 5.52
C HIS A 127 16.97 -11.17 4.68
N GLY A 128 17.83 -10.33 5.25
CA GLY A 128 19.03 -9.82 4.57
C GLY A 128 18.83 -8.64 3.61
N ILE A 129 17.64 -8.04 3.56
CA ILE A 129 17.40 -6.79 2.81
C ILE A 129 18.13 -5.62 3.48
N ILE A 130 18.10 -5.55 4.80
CA ILE A 130 18.76 -4.48 5.58
C ILE A 130 19.95 -5.07 6.34
N PRO A 131 21.17 -4.54 6.18
CA PRO A 131 22.32 -4.95 6.98
C PRO A 131 22.06 -4.82 8.51
N PRO A 132 22.40 -5.83 9.33
CA PRO A 132 22.28 -5.78 10.80
C PRO A 132 22.95 -4.57 11.45
N GLU A 133 24.04 -4.09 10.88
CA GLU A 133 24.83 -2.97 11.39
C GLU A 133 24.02 -1.67 11.47
N LEU A 134 23.08 -1.49 10.55
CA LEU A 134 22.28 -0.26 10.46
C LEU A 134 21.20 -0.20 11.54
N LEU A 135 20.62 -1.35 11.92
CA LEU A 135 19.55 -1.42 12.93
C LEU A 135 20.06 -1.64 14.37
N LYS A 136 21.37 -1.81 14.58
CA LYS A 136 21.95 -1.95 15.92
C LYS A 136 21.86 -0.66 16.75
N ASP A 137 21.95 0.49 16.08
CA ASP A 137 21.88 1.78 16.76
C ASP A 137 20.43 2.21 16.97
N GLU A 138 20.18 2.87 18.10
CA GLU A 138 18.87 3.43 18.38
C GLU A 138 18.55 4.60 17.43
N PHE A 139 17.27 4.69 17.02
CA PHE A 139 16.79 5.83 16.25
C PHE A 139 16.64 7.05 17.16
N THR A 140 17.43 8.10 16.90
CA THR A 140 17.37 9.35 17.68
C THR A 140 16.19 10.23 17.28
N ARG A 141 15.64 10.01 16.08
CA ARG A 141 14.47 10.74 15.57
C ARG A 141 13.40 9.74 15.14
N THR A 142 12.21 9.88 15.70
CA THR A 142 11.00 9.14 15.31
C THR A 142 9.86 10.13 15.13
N ASN A 143 9.19 10.09 13.99
CA ASN A 143 7.96 10.83 13.74
C ASN A 143 6.92 9.86 13.17
N ALA A 144 5.68 9.98 13.60
CA ALA A 144 4.56 9.21 13.10
C ALA A 144 3.37 10.14 12.92
N SER A 145 2.74 10.08 11.74
CA SER A 145 1.57 10.89 11.40
C SER A 145 0.57 10.03 10.65
N LEU A 146 -0.72 10.15 11.00
CA LEU A 146 -1.81 9.42 10.40
C LEU A 146 -2.54 10.28 9.38
N TRP A 147 -2.76 9.72 8.20
CA TRP A 147 -3.34 10.41 7.05
C TRP A 147 -4.48 9.60 6.46
N GLU A 148 -5.53 10.30 6.05
CA GLU A 148 -6.61 9.74 5.23
C GLU A 148 -6.52 10.41 3.86
N ASN A 149 -6.46 9.61 2.79
CA ASN A 149 -6.45 10.16 1.45
C ASN A 149 -7.86 10.24 0.89
N GLN A 150 -8.36 11.46 0.67
CA GLN A 150 -9.69 11.65 0.11
C GLN A 150 -9.65 11.51 -1.42
N PRO A 151 -10.58 10.76 -2.03
CA PRO A 151 -10.66 10.66 -3.49
C PRO A 151 -10.89 12.03 -4.09
N ALA A 152 -10.31 12.27 -5.27
CA ALA A 152 -10.56 13.50 -6.01
C ALA A 152 -12.06 13.63 -6.27
N ILE A 153 -12.69 14.66 -5.68
CA ILE A 153 -14.08 15.00 -5.96
C ILE A 153 -14.12 15.36 -7.45
N LYS A 154 -14.79 14.54 -8.27
CA LYS A 154 -14.99 14.85 -9.70
C LYS A 154 -15.79 16.14 -9.78
N GLU A 155 -15.19 17.20 -10.30
CA GLU A 155 -15.74 18.57 -10.44
C GLU A 155 -17.04 18.69 -11.28
N ASN A 156 -17.69 17.58 -11.66
CA ASN A 156 -18.89 17.57 -12.50
C ASN A 156 -20.22 17.41 -11.74
N GLN A 157 -20.25 17.59 -10.43
CA GLN A 157 -21.53 17.78 -9.73
C GLN A 157 -21.73 19.27 -9.49
N SER A 158 -22.44 19.88 -10.43
CA SER A 158 -23.00 21.23 -10.35
C SER A 158 -24.11 21.30 -9.30
N ASP A 159 -23.79 20.99 -8.05
CA ASP A 159 -24.67 21.23 -6.92
C ASP A 159 -23.87 21.82 -5.76
N THR A 160 -23.84 23.15 -5.75
CA THR A 160 -23.27 23.97 -4.70
C THR A 160 -24.12 23.81 -3.43
N ARG A 161 -23.97 22.71 -2.67
CA ARG A 161 -24.31 22.61 -1.22
C ARG A 161 -24.17 21.24 -0.55
N VAL A 162 -23.60 20.22 -1.17
CA VAL A 162 -23.35 18.96 -0.44
C VAL A 162 -21.87 18.62 -0.46
N LYS A 163 -21.12 19.15 0.52
CA LYS A 163 -19.89 18.49 0.97
C LYS A 163 -20.34 17.18 1.64
N VAL A 164 -20.60 16.15 0.84
CA VAL A 164 -20.65 14.79 1.40
C VAL A 164 -19.21 14.51 1.82
N SER A 165 -18.92 14.70 3.10
CA SER A 165 -17.73 14.12 3.71
C SER A 165 -17.98 12.61 3.63
N MET A 166 -17.59 12.00 2.52
CA MET A 166 -17.69 10.57 2.35
C MET A 166 -16.61 10.00 3.27
N GLU A 167 -17.03 9.58 4.47
CA GLU A 167 -16.15 8.87 5.39
C GLU A 167 -15.69 7.61 4.67
N LEU A 168 -14.39 7.54 4.42
CA LEU A 168 -13.81 6.36 3.80
C LEU A 168 -13.69 5.26 4.86
N PRO A 169 -13.73 4.00 4.43
CA PRO A 169 -13.41 2.90 5.33
C PRO A 169 -12.02 3.10 5.97
N PRO A 170 -11.82 2.69 7.24
CA PRO A 170 -10.57 2.95 7.97
C PRO A 170 -9.31 2.40 7.29
N GLU A 171 -9.44 1.39 6.44
CA GLU A 171 -8.34 0.77 5.68
C GLU A 171 -7.73 1.72 4.63
N TYR A 172 -8.42 2.80 4.27
CA TYR A 172 -7.93 3.80 3.31
C TYR A 172 -6.96 4.80 3.92
N SER A 173 -6.82 4.82 5.25
CA SER A 173 -5.82 5.62 5.94
C SER A 173 -4.46 4.92 6.00
N TYR A 174 -3.42 5.72 6.20
CA TYR A 174 -2.05 5.23 6.38
C TYR A 174 -1.27 5.99 7.43
N TRP A 175 -0.38 5.26 8.08
CA TRP A 175 0.65 5.84 8.92
C TRP A 175 1.88 6.17 8.07
N ALA A 176 2.29 7.44 8.08
CA ALA A 176 3.60 7.86 7.59
C ALA A 176 4.55 7.95 8.78
N ILE A 177 5.54 7.04 8.81
CA ILE A 177 6.50 6.91 9.91
C ILE A 177 7.90 7.15 9.38
N THR A 178 8.65 8.03 10.04
CA THR A 178 10.05 8.26 9.74
C THR A 178 10.92 7.90 10.93
N PHE A 179 11.94 7.08 10.70
CA PHE A 179 13.02 6.85 11.64
C PHE A 179 14.31 7.46 11.10
N GLY A 180 15.15 7.99 11.98
CA GLY A 180 16.43 8.55 11.58
C GLY A 180 17.45 8.56 12.70
N ASN A 181 18.70 8.43 12.32
CA ASN A 181 19.88 8.71 13.13
C ASN A 181 20.99 9.28 12.22
N GLU A 182 22.22 9.36 12.73
CA GLU A 182 23.35 9.90 11.97
C GLU A 182 23.79 9.01 10.79
N LYS A 183 23.38 7.74 10.79
CA LYS A 183 23.84 6.72 9.83
C LYS A 183 22.80 6.39 8.78
N MET A 184 21.52 6.48 9.12
CA MET A 184 20.44 6.07 8.24
C MET A 184 19.18 6.92 8.40
N SER A 185 18.38 6.93 7.34
CA SER A 185 17.01 7.45 7.33
C SER A 185 16.07 6.42 6.73
N VAL A 186 14.92 6.26 7.36
CA VAL A 186 13.87 5.33 6.97
C VAL A 186 12.56 6.09 6.89
N GLN A 187 11.84 5.94 5.79
CA GLN A 187 10.50 6.46 5.60
C GLN A 187 9.59 5.29 5.23
N LEU A 188 8.54 5.09 6.02
CA LEU A 188 7.61 3.98 5.86
C LEU A 188 6.19 4.52 5.69
N THR A 189 5.43 3.86 4.83
CA THR A 189 3.97 4.02 4.75
C THR A 189 3.33 2.68 5.10
N LEU A 190 2.57 2.67 6.19
CA LEU A 190 1.90 1.48 6.70
C LEU A 190 0.39 1.63 6.50
N ASN A 191 -0.29 0.55 6.15
CA ASN A 191 -1.75 0.52 6.23
C ASN A 191 -2.20 0.76 7.68
N ALA A 192 -3.18 1.66 7.88
CA ALA A 192 -3.59 2.08 9.22
C ALA A 192 -4.29 0.99 10.03
N VAL A 193 -4.83 -0.05 9.39
CA VAL A 193 -5.54 -1.16 10.05
C VAL A 193 -4.60 -2.34 10.27
N THR A 194 -3.89 -2.78 9.23
CA THR A 194 -3.08 -4.01 9.29
C THR A 194 -1.65 -3.78 9.81
N GLY A 195 -1.14 -2.55 9.73
CA GLY A 195 0.26 -2.24 10.03
C GLY A 195 1.26 -2.77 9.00
N ALA A 196 0.79 -3.37 7.90
CA ALA A 196 1.67 -3.86 6.84
C ALA A 196 2.36 -2.68 6.14
N ILE A 197 3.68 -2.80 5.96
CA ILE A 197 4.49 -1.79 5.25
C ILE A 197 4.22 -1.90 3.74
N TRP A 198 3.51 -0.92 3.19
CA TRP A 198 3.18 -0.84 1.76
C TRP A 198 4.20 -0.01 0.96
N ARG A 199 5.00 0.79 1.66
CA ARG A 199 6.15 1.49 1.10
C ARG A 199 7.24 1.60 2.16
N ALA A 200 8.46 1.29 1.76
CA ALA A 200 9.66 1.48 2.55
C ALA A 200 10.74 2.15 1.70
N ASP A 201 11.25 3.28 2.17
CA ASP A 201 12.39 3.97 1.61
C ASP A 201 13.49 4.01 2.68
N ILE A 202 14.62 3.36 2.43
CA ILE A 202 15.69 3.17 3.41
C ILE A 202 16.98 3.67 2.79
N PHE A 203 17.63 4.63 3.45
CA PHE A 203 18.86 5.26 2.99
C PHE A 203 19.95 5.17 4.04
N SER A 204 21.17 4.89 3.61
CA SER A 204 22.38 4.98 4.43
C SER A 204 23.21 6.18 4.00
N TYR A 205 23.70 6.91 4.99
CA TYR A 205 24.65 8.00 4.83
C TYR A 205 26.10 7.54 5.02
N GLN A 206 26.30 6.28 5.39
CA GLN A 206 27.63 5.70 5.56
C GLN A 206 28.23 5.32 4.21
N ALA A 207 29.41 5.86 3.94
CA ALA A 207 30.17 5.53 2.75
C ALA A 207 30.52 4.03 2.73
N GLY A 208 30.32 3.38 1.57
CA GLY A 208 30.59 1.95 1.40
C GLY A 208 29.53 1.03 2.01
N THR A 209 28.43 1.55 2.56
CA THR A 209 27.28 0.69 2.88
C THR A 209 26.70 0.13 1.60
N ILE A 210 26.71 -1.19 1.47
CA ILE A 210 26.00 -1.91 0.42
C ILE A 210 24.69 -2.39 1.03
N PHE A 211 23.59 -1.95 0.46
CA PHE A 211 22.28 -2.45 0.86
C PHE A 211 22.06 -3.82 0.21
N ALA A 212 21.97 -4.84 1.08
CA ALA A 212 21.75 -6.25 0.80
C ALA A 212 22.79 -6.94 -0.10
N ASN A 213 23.17 -8.16 0.29
CA ASN A 213 23.84 -9.10 -0.61
C ASN A 213 22.89 -9.72 -1.64
N LEU A 214 21.57 -9.59 -1.43
CA LEU A 214 20.54 -10.17 -2.26
C LEU A 214 20.35 -9.38 -3.55
N ASP A 215 19.98 -10.05 -4.63
CA ASP A 215 19.56 -9.35 -5.84
C ASP A 215 18.15 -8.75 -5.70
N VAL A 216 17.78 -7.87 -6.63
CA VAL A 216 16.48 -7.18 -6.61
C VAL A 216 15.29 -8.11 -6.81
N VAL A 217 15.48 -9.28 -7.45
CA VAL A 217 14.43 -10.28 -7.63
C VAL A 217 14.15 -10.97 -6.30
N GLU A 218 15.18 -11.40 -5.58
CA GLU A 218 15.07 -11.97 -4.23
C GLU A 218 14.39 -11.00 -3.26
N MET A 219 14.70 -9.70 -3.34
CA MET A 219 14.03 -8.66 -2.54
C MET A 219 12.52 -8.61 -2.81
N VAL A 220 12.11 -8.70 -4.07
CA VAL A 220 10.69 -8.70 -4.44
C VAL A 220 9.99 -9.93 -3.88
N GLU A 221 10.62 -11.11 -3.91
CA GLU A 221 10.03 -12.33 -3.35
C GLU A 221 9.87 -12.25 -1.83
N ILE A 222 10.89 -11.75 -1.12
CA ILE A 222 10.81 -11.55 0.34
C ILE A 222 9.71 -10.53 0.68
N TYR A 223 9.64 -9.42 -0.07
CA TYR A 223 8.67 -8.39 0.21
C TYR A 223 7.24 -8.82 -0.14
N ALA A 224 7.05 -9.58 -1.23
CA ALA A 224 5.77 -10.20 -1.56
C ALA A 224 5.33 -11.18 -0.46
N ALA A 225 6.23 -12.04 0.01
CA ALA A 225 5.96 -12.98 1.10
C ALA A 225 5.60 -12.25 2.41
N TYR A 226 6.27 -11.14 2.74
CA TYR A 226 5.92 -10.28 3.87
C TYR A 226 4.49 -9.74 3.78
N LEU A 227 4.03 -9.38 2.58
CA LEU A 227 2.64 -8.95 2.33
C LEU A 227 1.66 -10.14 2.23
N GLY A 228 2.16 -11.37 2.34
CA GLY A 228 1.40 -12.60 2.13
C GLY A 228 0.95 -12.80 0.68
N LEU A 229 1.57 -12.13 -0.28
CA LEU A 229 1.32 -12.31 -1.71
C LEU A 229 2.10 -13.53 -2.18
N ASN A 230 1.38 -14.56 -2.63
CA ASN A 230 1.97 -15.81 -3.09
C ASN A 230 1.70 -16.00 -4.59
N GLY A 231 2.64 -16.63 -5.28
CA GLY A 231 2.59 -16.78 -6.73
C GLY A 231 3.06 -15.51 -7.44
N GLY A 232 2.37 -15.12 -8.50
CA GLY A 232 2.69 -13.97 -9.32
C GLY A 232 2.77 -14.33 -10.79
N ASP A 233 2.30 -13.40 -11.61
CA ASP A 233 1.98 -13.67 -13.02
C ASP A 233 3.10 -13.21 -13.95
N SER A 234 3.69 -12.07 -13.63
CA SER A 234 4.70 -11.42 -14.45
C SER A 234 5.85 -10.89 -13.59
N LEU A 235 7.10 -11.08 -14.06
CA LEU A 235 8.31 -10.56 -13.42
C LEU A 235 9.09 -9.75 -14.46
N SER A 236 9.44 -8.51 -14.12
CA SER A 236 10.28 -7.64 -14.92
C SER A 236 11.41 -7.10 -14.05
N PHE A 237 12.65 -7.15 -14.52
CA PHE A 237 13.79 -6.74 -13.70
C PHE A 237 14.99 -6.28 -14.54
N ASN A 238 15.91 -5.59 -13.88
CA ASN A 238 17.28 -5.32 -14.28
C ASN A 238 18.19 -5.43 -13.04
N GLU A 239 19.42 -4.92 -13.11
CA GLU A 239 20.38 -5.00 -11.99
C GLU A 239 20.00 -4.16 -10.76
N THR A 240 19.26 -3.07 -10.95
CA THR A 240 18.94 -2.08 -9.90
C THR A 240 17.46 -2.05 -9.55
N TRP A 241 16.60 -2.80 -10.24
CA TRP A 241 15.17 -2.81 -10.02
C TRP A 241 14.54 -4.14 -10.42
N ALA A 242 13.52 -4.57 -9.68
CA ALA A 242 12.62 -5.64 -10.08
C ALA A 242 11.17 -5.28 -9.71
N SER A 243 10.22 -5.76 -10.49
CA SER A 243 8.80 -5.62 -10.26
C SER A 243 8.06 -6.91 -10.62
N LYS A 244 7.17 -7.37 -9.75
CA LYS A 244 6.38 -8.58 -9.94
C LYS A 244 4.90 -8.29 -9.77
N GLY A 245 4.09 -8.73 -10.73
CA GLY A 245 2.64 -8.59 -10.74
C GLY A 245 1.91 -9.72 -10.03
N PHE A 246 0.80 -9.40 -9.39
CA PHE A 246 -0.08 -10.34 -8.68
C PHE A 246 -1.55 -10.05 -8.98
N ALA A 247 -2.41 -11.02 -8.67
CA ALA A 247 -3.86 -10.94 -8.83
C ALA A 247 -4.30 -10.69 -10.29
N GLY A 248 -3.65 -11.31 -11.27
CA GLY A 248 -3.91 -11.02 -12.68
C GLY A 248 -3.39 -9.66 -13.08
N ASP A 249 -2.19 -9.30 -12.59
CA ASP A 249 -1.53 -8.02 -12.84
C ASP A 249 -2.40 -6.80 -12.45
N ILE A 250 -3.03 -6.85 -11.27
CA ILE A 250 -3.78 -5.72 -10.70
C ILE A 250 -2.90 -4.92 -9.72
N ILE A 251 -2.09 -5.63 -8.94
CA ILE A 251 -1.10 -5.05 -8.02
C ILE A 251 0.30 -5.53 -8.39
N SER A 252 1.31 -4.72 -8.07
CA SER A 252 2.71 -5.06 -8.25
C SER A 252 3.53 -4.75 -7.02
N VAL A 253 4.46 -5.64 -6.71
CA VAL A 253 5.52 -5.43 -5.72
C VAL A 253 6.78 -5.03 -6.46
N THR A 254 7.42 -3.94 -6.05
CA THR A 254 8.63 -3.41 -6.69
C THR A 254 9.72 -3.23 -5.66
N ALA A 255 10.94 -3.64 -6.01
CA ALA A 255 12.16 -3.34 -5.27
C ALA A 255 13.13 -2.56 -6.16
N THR A 256 13.77 -1.54 -5.60
CA THR A 256 14.79 -0.73 -6.27
C THR A 256 15.99 -0.54 -5.37
N LYS A 257 17.18 -0.65 -5.95
CA LYS A 257 18.46 -0.27 -5.36
C LYS A 257 18.92 1.05 -5.98
N ASN A 258 19.28 1.99 -5.14
CA ASN A 258 19.85 3.27 -5.54
C ASN A 258 21.27 3.37 -4.98
N GLU A 259 22.25 3.57 -5.84
CA GLU A 259 23.62 3.91 -5.44
C GLU A 259 24.03 5.19 -6.18
N THR A 260 24.51 6.19 -5.44
CA THR A 260 24.95 7.45 -6.05
C THR A 260 26.46 7.59 -5.88
N GLY A 261 27.12 7.89 -7.00
CA GLY A 261 28.51 7.56 -7.32
C GLY A 261 29.62 7.91 -6.31
N VAL A 262 30.63 7.06 -6.37
CA VAL A 262 31.94 7.05 -5.67
C VAL A 262 32.77 8.33 -5.88
N ASP A 263 32.45 9.14 -6.90
CA ASP A 263 33.18 10.38 -7.25
C ASP A 263 32.57 11.67 -6.68
N SER A 264 31.49 11.57 -5.90
CA SER A 264 30.93 12.73 -5.20
C SER A 264 31.29 12.66 -3.72
N THR A 265 31.49 13.81 -3.07
CA THR A 265 31.80 13.94 -1.64
C THR A 265 30.75 13.33 -0.69
N LYS A 266 29.69 12.70 -1.21
CA LYS A 266 28.62 12.03 -0.48
C LYS A 266 28.10 10.83 -1.27
N SER A 267 28.68 9.66 -1.06
CA SER A 267 28.07 8.40 -1.50
C SER A 267 26.91 8.05 -0.56
N TYR A 268 25.73 7.87 -1.12
CA TYR A 268 24.57 7.31 -0.43
C TYR A 268 24.07 6.11 -1.22
N SER A 269 23.70 5.08 -0.48
CA SER A 269 23.02 3.91 -1.00
C SER A 269 21.63 3.83 -0.37
N GLY A 270 20.71 3.17 -1.04
CA GLY A 270 19.37 2.97 -0.50
C GLY A 270 18.62 1.86 -1.19
N ILE A 271 17.67 1.30 -0.47
CA ILE A 271 16.65 0.39 -1.01
C ILE A 271 15.31 1.08 -0.90
N SER A 272 14.50 0.86 -1.92
CA SER A 272 13.09 1.16 -1.85
C SER A 272 12.24 -0.05 -2.19
N LEU A 273 11.20 -0.29 -1.39
CA LEU A 273 10.21 -1.34 -1.56
C LEU A 273 8.83 -0.69 -1.67
N TYR A 274 8.03 -1.07 -2.67
CA TYR A 274 6.72 -0.48 -2.92
C TYR A 274 5.69 -1.51 -3.37
N LEU A 275 4.49 -1.40 -2.81
CA LEU A 275 3.27 -1.98 -3.35
C LEU A 275 2.53 -0.91 -4.16
N SER A 276 2.16 -1.22 -5.40
CA SER A 276 1.47 -0.30 -6.30
C SER A 276 0.40 -1.00 -7.14
N GLU A 277 -0.44 -0.22 -7.82
CA GLU A 277 -1.18 -0.74 -8.96
C GLU A 277 -0.21 -1.18 -10.06
N PHE A 278 -0.50 -2.32 -10.70
CA PHE A 278 0.33 -2.85 -11.77
C PHE A 278 0.42 -1.90 -12.97
N GLY A 279 1.56 -1.90 -13.66
CA GLY A 279 1.77 -1.11 -14.89
C GLY A 279 1.95 0.40 -14.67
N ARG A 280 1.78 0.91 -13.44
CA ARG A 280 2.26 2.25 -13.08
C ARG A 280 3.68 2.15 -12.57
N SER A 281 4.61 2.79 -13.29
CA SER A 281 5.96 3.03 -12.77
C SER A 281 5.84 3.69 -11.40
N ALA A 282 6.60 3.19 -10.42
CA ALA A 282 6.85 3.89 -9.17
C ALA A 282 7.14 5.34 -9.56
N ARG A 283 6.26 6.27 -9.19
CA ARG A 283 6.51 7.68 -9.48
C ARG A 283 7.83 7.98 -8.80
N TYR A 284 8.83 8.38 -9.59
CA TYR A 284 10.03 9.06 -9.11
C TYR A 284 9.55 10.34 -8.39
N MET A 285 9.10 10.19 -7.15
CA MET A 285 9.14 11.29 -6.20
C MET A 285 10.61 11.41 -5.86
N ASN A 286 11.26 12.44 -6.39
CA ASN A 286 12.51 12.93 -5.83
C ASN A 286 12.26 13.14 -4.34
N ILE A 287 12.70 12.19 -3.52
CA ILE A 287 12.70 12.35 -2.08
C ILE A 287 13.79 13.39 -1.82
N VAL A 288 13.35 14.61 -1.55
CA VAL A 288 14.24 15.68 -1.12
C VAL A 288 14.82 15.23 0.22
N VAL A 289 16.08 14.85 0.22
CA VAL A 289 16.86 14.73 1.46
C VAL A 289 17.03 16.16 1.98
N GLU A 290 16.15 16.59 2.89
CA GLU A 290 16.39 17.82 3.64
C GLU A 290 17.68 17.64 4.44
N LYS A 291 18.63 18.56 4.22
CA LYS A 291 19.91 18.65 4.94
C LYS A 291 19.71 19.24 6.33
#